data_AF-A0A074Y5F2-F1
#
_entry.id   AF-A0A074Y5F2-F1
#
_cell.length_a   1.000
_cell.length_b   1.000
_cell.length_c   1.000
_cell.angle_alpha   90.00
_cell.angle_beta   90.00
_cell.angle_gamma   90.00
#
_symmetry.space_group_name_H-M   'P 1'
#
loop_
_entity.id
_entity.type
_entity.pdbx_description
1 polymer ?
#
loop_
_entity_poly.entity_id
_entity_poly.type
_entity_poly.pdbx_seq_one_letter_code
_entity_poly.pdbx_strand_id
1 'polypeptide(L)'
;MSSKQWIRSSSHLSPANVRGPRTPPTNNHGLPVSPALQSSEKLPARELQPLDSFTSFRKTVAANSHANALATPVRQCNFTAARLPSHYLLPFTTVFRREKDDRLVPYLAPVEEPRQASRSYILNSRQLLDRLGQKKTWQRLLGHDLKFGLKNRNDYRWPADADHIILSQLRSSLIRKLSWVLNKPNLVVSMYSDKDYPSSASILHLRTDSKARSRSNAGVTEYQLSVLLGEEALTNLLKSTRYVESDALVLAQSYMTMSAHAALARLSMFMSPSGTLLNSPKT
;
A
#
# COMPACT_ATOMS: atom_id res chain seq x y z
N MET A 1 5.67 -12.48 -52.01
CA MET A 1 5.24 -11.62 -50.87
C MET A 1 4.32 -12.46 -49.99
N SER A 2 4.80 -12.90 -48.82
CA SER A 2 4.10 -13.89 -47.97
C SER A 2 3.58 -13.21 -46.70
N SER A 3 2.26 -13.10 -46.58
CA SER A 3 1.59 -12.52 -45.42
C SER A 3 1.63 -13.48 -44.22
N LYS A 4 2.44 -13.16 -43.21
CA LYS A 4 2.44 -13.87 -41.93
C LYS A 4 1.17 -13.50 -41.15
N GLN A 5 0.21 -14.42 -41.07
CA GLN A 5 -0.90 -14.35 -40.12
C GLN A 5 -0.38 -14.66 -38.72
N TRP A 6 -0.62 -13.75 -37.78
CA TRP A 6 -0.35 -13.96 -36.37
C TRP A 6 -1.51 -14.73 -35.73
N ILE A 7 -1.25 -15.96 -35.30
CA ILE A 7 -2.15 -16.75 -34.47
C ILE A 7 -2.06 -16.18 -33.04
N ARG A 8 -3.16 -15.58 -32.56
CA ARG A 8 -3.28 -15.21 -31.13
C ARG A 8 -3.42 -16.49 -30.32
N SER A 9 -2.50 -16.73 -29.38
CA SER A 9 -2.69 -17.79 -28.38
C SER A 9 -3.76 -17.36 -27.39
N SER A 10 -4.87 -18.11 -27.38
CA SER A 10 -5.90 -18.03 -26.35
C SER A 10 -5.39 -18.75 -25.09
N SER A 11 -5.28 -18.02 -23.99
CA SER A 11 -4.92 -18.55 -22.69
C SER A 11 -6.05 -19.40 -22.10
N HIS A 12 -5.81 -20.71 -21.96
CA HIS A 12 -6.74 -21.73 -21.48
C HIS A 12 -6.96 -21.78 -19.95
N LEU A 13 -7.05 -20.65 -19.26
CA LEU A 13 -7.28 -20.64 -17.81
C LEU A 13 -8.40 -19.67 -17.40
N SER A 14 -9.61 -19.99 -17.80
CA SER A 14 -10.85 -19.66 -17.10
C SER A 14 -11.93 -20.61 -17.60
N PRO A 15 -12.72 -21.28 -16.74
CA PRO A 15 -13.93 -21.94 -17.20
C PRO A 15 -14.82 -20.88 -17.84
N ALA A 16 -15.15 -21.08 -19.11
CA ALA A 16 -16.07 -20.24 -19.83
C ALA A 16 -17.44 -20.37 -19.15
N ASN A 17 -17.74 -19.45 -18.23
CA ASN A 17 -19.11 -19.15 -17.86
C ASN A 17 -19.76 -18.52 -19.09
N VAL A 18 -20.24 -19.37 -20.01
CA VAL A 18 -21.10 -18.97 -21.12
C VAL A 18 -22.43 -18.54 -20.51
N ARG A 19 -22.46 -17.32 -19.96
CA ARG A 19 -23.72 -16.63 -19.72
C ARG A 19 -24.27 -16.32 -21.11
N GLY A 20 -25.39 -16.93 -21.46
CA GLY A 20 -26.13 -16.60 -22.67
C GLY A 20 -26.39 -15.09 -22.78
N PRO A 21 -26.78 -14.61 -23.98
CA PRO A 21 -26.99 -13.19 -24.22
C PRO A 21 -28.03 -12.65 -23.22
N ARG A 22 -27.56 -11.95 -22.19
CA ARG A 22 -28.45 -11.26 -21.25
C ARG A 22 -29.09 -10.12 -22.02
N THR A 23 -30.41 -10.18 -22.21
CA THR A 23 -31.19 -9.05 -22.68
C THR A 23 -30.88 -7.86 -21.76
N PRO A 24 -30.45 -6.72 -22.31
CA PRO A 24 -30.10 -5.56 -21.49
C PRO A 24 -31.32 -5.11 -20.69
N PRO A 25 -31.15 -4.74 -19.40
CA PRO A 25 -32.28 -4.30 -18.60
C PRO A 25 -32.92 -3.08 -19.26
N THR A 26 -34.24 -3.13 -19.44
CA THR A 26 -35.05 -2.03 -19.95
C THR A 26 -35.72 -1.31 -18.78
N ASN A 27 -35.98 -0.01 -18.92
CA ASN A 27 -36.82 0.73 -17.98
C ASN A 27 -38.31 0.36 -18.18
N ASN A 28 -39.20 0.95 -17.37
CA ASN A 28 -40.65 0.76 -17.47
C ASN A 28 -41.25 1.19 -18.83
N HIS A 29 -40.47 1.83 -19.70
CA HIS A 29 -40.87 2.26 -21.03
C HIS A 29 -40.28 1.38 -22.15
N GLY A 30 -39.66 0.25 -21.82
CA GLY A 30 -39.07 -0.66 -22.81
C GLY A 30 -37.78 -0.14 -23.45
N LEU A 31 -37.21 0.97 -22.95
CA LEU A 31 -35.96 1.52 -23.45
C LEU A 31 -34.78 0.93 -22.68
N PRO A 32 -33.65 0.64 -23.34
CA PRO A 32 -32.45 0.12 -22.67
C PRO A 32 -31.97 1.12 -21.61
N VAL A 33 -31.73 0.64 -20.40
CA VAL A 33 -31.20 1.47 -19.31
C VAL A 33 -29.74 1.82 -19.65
N SER A 34 -29.45 3.12 -19.72
CA SER A 34 -28.08 3.62 -19.89
C SER A 34 -27.13 2.92 -18.92
N PRO A 35 -25.94 2.44 -19.36
CA PRO A 35 -24.98 1.76 -18.50
C PRO A 35 -24.60 2.55 -17.22
N ALA A 36 -24.71 3.87 -17.27
CA ALA A 36 -24.48 4.76 -16.13
C ALA A 36 -25.57 4.72 -15.05
N LEU A 37 -26.78 4.26 -15.38
CA LEU A 37 -27.94 4.14 -14.49
C LEU A 37 -28.23 2.69 -14.07
N GLN A 38 -27.50 1.73 -14.63
CA GLN A 38 -27.53 0.37 -14.12
C GLN A 38 -27.00 0.42 -12.69
N SER A 39 -27.82 0.01 -11.73
CA SER A 39 -27.33 -0.22 -10.36
C SER A 39 -26.09 -1.08 -10.52
N SER A 40 -24.95 -0.62 -10.01
CA SER A 40 -23.71 -1.38 -10.06
C SER A 40 -24.01 -2.72 -9.39
N GLU A 41 -24.35 -3.74 -10.20
CA GLU A 41 -24.56 -5.09 -9.72
C GLU A 41 -23.27 -5.40 -9.01
N LYS A 42 -23.32 -5.45 -7.67
CA LYS A 42 -22.17 -5.74 -6.84
C LYS A 42 -21.55 -6.98 -7.45
N LEU A 43 -20.37 -6.82 -8.08
CA LEU A 43 -19.61 -7.95 -8.61
C LEU A 43 -19.66 -9.01 -7.50
N PRO A 44 -20.08 -10.24 -7.81
CA PRO A 44 -20.27 -11.26 -6.79
C PRO A 44 -19.00 -11.27 -5.96
N ALA A 45 -19.16 -11.03 -4.65
CA ALA A 45 -18.03 -10.94 -3.74
C ALA A 45 -17.22 -12.23 -3.97
N ARG A 46 -15.98 -12.07 -4.46
CA ARG A 46 -15.14 -13.20 -4.83
C ARG A 46 -15.10 -14.11 -3.62
N GLU A 47 -15.64 -15.32 -3.74
CA GLU A 47 -15.79 -16.22 -2.62
C GLU A 47 -14.39 -16.46 -2.04
N LEU A 48 -14.19 -16.00 -0.81
CA LEU A 48 -12.91 -16.15 -0.12
C LEU A 48 -12.82 -17.62 0.27
N GLN A 49 -12.12 -18.40 -0.55
CA GLN A 49 -11.85 -19.79 -0.22
C GLN A 49 -11.13 -19.86 1.14
N PRO A 50 -11.57 -20.73 2.06
CA PRO A 50 -10.94 -20.88 3.36
C PRO A 50 -9.49 -21.33 3.19
N LEU A 51 -8.58 -20.76 3.99
CA LEU A 51 -7.14 -20.98 3.83
C LEU A 51 -6.75 -22.45 3.96
N ASP A 52 -7.51 -23.23 4.72
CA ASP A 52 -7.26 -24.65 4.94
C ASP A 52 -7.39 -25.47 3.66
N SER A 53 -8.22 -25.02 2.72
CA SER A 53 -8.41 -25.62 1.39
C SER A 53 -7.22 -25.39 0.43
N PHE A 54 -6.29 -24.51 0.79
CA PHE A 54 -5.15 -24.21 -0.08
C PHE A 54 -4.10 -25.32 -0.06
N THR A 55 -3.58 -25.65 -1.24
CA THR A 55 -2.34 -26.44 -1.39
C THR A 55 -1.20 -25.81 -0.59
N SER A 56 -0.22 -26.60 -0.16
CA SER A 56 0.99 -26.12 0.55
C SER A 56 1.66 -24.95 -0.18
N PHE A 57 1.85 -25.05 -1.50
CA PHE A 57 2.42 -23.98 -2.32
C PHE A 57 1.63 -22.67 -2.23
N ARG A 58 0.29 -22.72 -2.37
CA ARG A 58 -0.58 -21.54 -2.22
C ARG A 58 -0.50 -20.94 -0.82
N LYS A 59 -0.37 -21.76 0.23
CA LYS A 59 -0.15 -21.27 1.61
C LYS A 59 1.18 -20.53 1.72
N THR A 60 2.26 -21.07 1.13
CA THR A 60 3.57 -20.42 1.09
C THR A 60 3.54 -19.10 0.31
N VAL A 61 2.89 -19.07 -0.86
CA VAL A 61 2.75 -17.84 -1.66
C VAL A 61 1.88 -16.80 -0.93
N ALA A 62 0.78 -17.22 -0.31
CA ALA A 62 -0.08 -16.35 0.48
C ALA A 62 0.62 -15.79 1.72
N ALA A 63 1.56 -16.54 2.30
CA ALA A 63 2.40 -16.05 3.39
C ALA A 63 3.49 -15.08 2.89
N ASN A 64 3.96 -15.17 1.64
CA ASN A 64 5.06 -14.34 1.16
C ASN A 64 4.66 -12.85 1.01
N SER A 65 5.26 -11.97 1.82
CA SER A 65 5.01 -10.53 1.80
C SER A 65 5.34 -9.86 0.47
N HIS A 66 6.43 -10.28 -0.20
CA HIS A 66 6.82 -9.75 -1.50
C HIS A 66 5.85 -10.17 -2.60
N ALA A 67 5.42 -11.42 -2.61
CA ALA A 67 4.42 -11.90 -3.55
C ALA A 67 3.10 -11.12 -3.40
N ASN A 68 2.67 -10.87 -2.15
CA ASN A 68 1.49 -10.07 -1.86
C ASN A 68 1.64 -8.59 -2.28
N ALA A 69 2.82 -7.99 -2.09
CA ALA A 69 3.10 -6.64 -2.56
C ALA A 69 2.98 -6.54 -4.10
N LEU A 70 3.56 -7.51 -4.82
CA LEU A 70 3.49 -7.61 -6.28
C LEU A 70 2.09 -7.92 -6.81
N ALA A 71 1.30 -8.68 -6.05
CA ALA A 71 -0.09 -9.01 -6.39
C ALA A 71 -1.05 -7.81 -6.23
N THR A 72 -0.62 -6.69 -5.62
CA THR A 72 -1.46 -5.49 -5.55
C THR A 72 -1.70 -4.92 -6.95
N PRO A 73 -2.85 -4.25 -7.19
CA PRO A 73 -3.15 -3.72 -8.51
C PRO A 73 -2.05 -2.79 -9.02
N VAL A 74 -1.62 -3.01 -10.26
CA VAL A 74 -0.64 -2.14 -10.92
C VAL A 74 -1.29 -0.78 -11.20
N ARG A 75 -0.58 0.29 -10.84
CA ARG A 75 -0.97 1.68 -11.07
C ARG A 75 0.20 2.42 -11.71
N GLN A 76 -0.11 3.49 -12.41
CA GLN A 76 0.90 4.35 -13.00
C GLN A 76 1.25 5.45 -12.00
N CYS A 77 2.54 5.63 -11.74
CA CYS A 77 3.06 6.79 -11.03
C CYS A 77 2.87 8.03 -11.92
N ASN A 78 2.10 9.01 -11.47
CA ASN A 78 1.82 10.23 -12.22
C ASN A 78 3.08 11.09 -12.45
N PHE A 79 4.12 10.94 -11.62
CA PHE A 79 5.34 11.71 -11.75
C PHE A 79 6.35 11.09 -12.72
N THR A 80 6.59 9.78 -12.63
CA THR A 80 7.61 9.08 -13.43
C THR A 80 7.04 8.30 -14.62
N ALA A 81 5.70 8.22 -14.74
CA ALA A 81 4.99 7.32 -15.64
C ALA A 81 5.27 5.81 -15.46
N ALA A 82 6.07 5.43 -14.47
CA ALA A 82 6.37 4.03 -14.18
C ALA A 82 5.10 3.29 -13.72
N ARG A 83 4.90 2.05 -14.19
CA ARG A 83 3.78 1.19 -13.78
C ARG A 83 4.27 0.24 -12.69
N LEU A 84 3.78 0.44 -11.47
CA LEU A 84 4.20 -0.31 -10.29
C LEU A 84 2.97 -0.83 -9.53
N PRO A 85 3.10 -1.95 -8.80
CA PRO A 85 2.07 -2.37 -7.84
C PRO A 85 1.78 -1.25 -6.84
N SER A 86 0.49 -1.05 -6.50
CA SER A 86 0.05 0.03 -5.61
C SER A 86 0.71 0.02 -4.23
N HIS A 87 1.24 -1.11 -3.79
CA HIS A 87 2.05 -1.24 -2.58
C HIS A 87 3.23 -0.25 -2.54
N TYR A 88 3.88 -0.04 -3.69
CA TYR A 88 5.05 0.84 -3.82
C TYR A 88 4.68 2.31 -4.05
N LEU A 89 3.39 2.62 -4.08
CA LEU A 89 2.89 3.93 -4.45
C LEU A 89 2.14 4.58 -3.30
N LEU A 90 2.24 5.90 -3.17
CA LEU A 90 1.42 6.72 -2.28
C LEU A 90 0.25 7.30 -3.08
N PRO A 91 -1.00 7.03 -2.68
CA PRO A 91 -2.17 7.64 -3.28
C PRO A 91 -2.37 9.07 -2.77
N PHE A 92 -2.74 9.97 -3.68
CA PHE A 92 -3.13 11.35 -3.41
C PHE A 92 -4.50 11.63 -4.00
N THR A 93 -5.24 12.50 -3.33
CA THR A 93 -6.53 13.04 -3.80
C THR A 93 -6.56 14.54 -3.63
N THR A 94 -7.49 15.19 -4.32
CA THR A 94 -7.82 16.59 -4.05
C THR A 94 -8.82 16.65 -2.90
N VAL A 95 -8.46 17.38 -1.85
CA VAL A 95 -9.33 17.69 -0.70
C VAL A 95 -9.52 19.18 -0.64
N PHE A 96 -10.75 19.65 -0.47
CA PHE A 96 -11.04 21.06 -0.28
C PHE A 96 -11.03 21.40 1.20
N ARG A 97 -10.35 22.49 1.58
CA ARG A 97 -10.41 23.05 2.93
C ARG A 97 -10.85 24.50 2.86
N ARG A 98 -11.66 24.93 3.83
CA ARG A 98 -12.02 26.34 3.99
C ARG A 98 -10.88 27.09 4.68
N GLU A 99 -10.47 28.21 4.10
CA GLU A 99 -9.54 29.15 4.74
C GLU A 99 -10.30 30.19 5.59
N LYS A 100 -9.57 31.08 6.28
CA LYS A 100 -10.14 32.12 7.15
C LYS A 100 -11.14 33.04 6.44
N ASP A 101 -10.95 33.24 5.14
CA ASP A 101 -11.80 34.08 4.29
C ASP A 101 -13.02 33.32 3.72
N ASP A 102 -13.37 32.15 4.29
CA ASP A 102 -14.40 31.20 3.84
C ASP A 102 -14.20 30.65 2.40
N ARG A 103 -13.08 30.99 1.76
CA ARG A 103 -12.71 30.47 0.44
C ARG A 103 -12.35 28.98 0.54
N LEU A 104 -12.97 28.17 -0.30
CA LEU A 104 -12.60 26.77 -0.50
C LEU A 104 -11.33 26.68 -1.35
N VAL A 105 -10.27 26.13 -0.76
CA VAL A 105 -8.98 25.94 -1.42
C VAL A 105 -8.71 24.45 -1.62
N PRO A 106 -8.35 24.01 -2.84
CA PRO A 106 -8.02 22.63 -3.12
C PRO A 106 -6.59 22.30 -2.69
N TYR A 107 -6.45 21.26 -1.87
CA TYR A 107 -5.19 20.70 -1.42
C TYR A 107 -4.97 19.32 -2.02
N LEU A 108 -3.76 19.04 -2.45
CA LEU A 108 -3.36 17.68 -2.79
C LEU A 108 -2.92 16.96 -1.51
N ALA A 109 -3.72 16.00 -1.05
CA ALA A 109 -3.51 15.32 0.23
C ALA A 109 -3.35 13.80 0.06
N PRO A 110 -2.49 13.17 0.86
CA PRO A 110 -2.35 11.72 0.88
C PRO A 110 -3.62 11.06 1.46
N VAL A 111 -3.98 9.89 0.94
CA VAL A 111 -5.21 9.17 1.32
C VAL A 111 -4.91 7.76 1.82
N GLU A 112 -5.47 7.36 2.96
CA GLU A 112 -5.33 5.96 3.41
C GLU A 112 -6.28 4.99 2.71
N GLU A 113 -7.54 5.40 2.52
CA GLU A 113 -8.59 4.47 2.10
C GLU A 113 -8.56 4.20 0.60
N PRO A 114 -9.06 3.05 0.13
CA PRO A 114 -9.10 2.70 -1.29
C PRO A 114 -10.34 3.23 -2.07
N ARG A 115 -11.33 3.86 -1.43
CA ARG A 115 -12.67 4.05 -2.01
C ARG A 115 -12.96 5.32 -2.82
N GLN A 116 -11.98 6.22 -3.02
CA GLN A 116 -12.21 7.47 -3.77
C GLN A 116 -11.86 7.32 -5.25
N ALA A 117 -12.77 7.79 -6.11
CA ALA A 117 -12.79 7.55 -7.56
C ALA A 117 -11.67 8.24 -8.36
N SER A 118 -10.97 9.22 -7.80
CA SER A 118 -9.82 9.85 -8.48
C SER A 118 -8.62 9.93 -7.60
N ARG A 119 -7.56 9.25 -8.02
CA ARG A 119 -6.27 9.29 -7.36
C ARG A 119 -5.16 9.49 -8.35
N SER A 120 -4.24 10.35 -7.96
CA SER A 120 -2.89 10.33 -8.47
C SER A 120 -2.05 9.44 -7.57
N TYR A 121 -1.15 8.66 -8.17
CA TYR A 121 -0.21 7.83 -7.43
C TYR A 121 1.20 8.38 -7.63
N ILE A 122 1.99 8.42 -6.56
CA ILE A 122 3.42 8.73 -6.63
C ILE A 122 4.24 7.59 -6.04
N LEU A 123 5.54 7.54 -6.30
CA LEU A 123 6.41 6.59 -5.63
C LEU A 123 6.44 6.87 -4.12
N ASN A 124 6.39 5.82 -3.31
CA ASN A 124 6.56 5.92 -1.86
C ASN A 124 8.02 6.18 -1.49
N SER A 125 8.45 7.44 -1.66
CA SER A 125 9.82 7.91 -1.43
C SER A 125 9.78 9.32 -0.83
N ARG A 126 10.44 9.50 0.32
CA ARG A 126 10.53 10.81 0.98
C ARG A 126 11.27 11.84 0.13
N GLN A 127 12.40 11.47 -0.47
CA GLN A 127 13.16 12.37 -1.35
C GLN A 127 12.35 12.86 -2.56
N LEU A 128 11.49 11.99 -3.11
CA LEU A 128 10.61 12.40 -4.21
C LEU A 128 9.62 13.47 -3.72
N LEU A 129 9.06 13.32 -2.52
CA LEU A 129 8.16 14.31 -1.93
C LEU A 129 8.83 15.66 -1.70
N ASP A 130 10.07 15.65 -1.20
CA ASP A 130 10.85 16.88 -0.99
C ASP A 130 11.04 17.62 -2.33
N ARG A 131 11.40 16.87 -3.39
CA ARG A 131 11.52 17.43 -4.76
C ARG A 131 10.19 17.95 -5.29
N LEU A 132 9.09 17.24 -5.00
CA LEU A 132 7.76 17.64 -5.43
C LEU A 132 7.38 19.02 -4.85
N GLY A 133 7.69 19.25 -3.57
CA GLY A 133 7.43 20.51 -2.87
C GLY A 133 8.23 21.71 -3.40
N GLN A 134 9.53 21.54 -3.67
CA GLN A 134 10.43 22.65 -4.00
C GLN A 134 10.13 23.37 -5.33
N LYS A 135 9.70 22.64 -6.36
CA LYS A 135 9.59 23.17 -7.74
C LYS A 135 8.15 23.32 -8.25
N LYS A 136 7.16 23.27 -7.35
CA LYS A 136 5.73 23.12 -7.72
C LYS A 136 5.46 21.96 -8.69
N THR A 137 6.39 21.00 -8.79
CA THR A 137 6.29 19.86 -9.71
C THR A 137 5.16 18.90 -9.34
N TRP A 138 4.67 18.99 -8.09
CA TRP A 138 3.44 18.34 -7.64
C TRP A 138 2.22 18.69 -8.51
N GLN A 139 2.22 19.80 -9.25
CA GLN A 139 1.14 20.13 -10.19
C GLN A 139 0.97 19.08 -11.30
N ARG A 140 2.01 18.27 -11.60
CA ARG A 140 1.91 17.13 -12.53
C ARG A 140 1.06 15.99 -12.01
N LEU A 141 0.81 15.96 -10.71
CA LEU A 141 -0.07 14.98 -10.06
C LEU A 141 -1.54 15.33 -10.25
N LEU A 142 -1.84 16.61 -10.48
CA LEU A 142 -3.15 17.03 -10.95
C LEU A 142 -3.32 16.44 -12.35
N GLY A 143 -4.32 15.57 -12.53
CA GLY A 143 -4.61 14.97 -13.83
C GLY A 143 -4.87 16.02 -14.92
N HIS A 144 -5.08 15.55 -16.15
CA HIS A 144 -5.47 16.44 -17.24
C HIS A 144 -6.78 17.18 -16.93
N ASP A 145 -7.71 16.48 -16.29
CA ASP A 145 -8.97 17.06 -15.84
C ASP A 145 -8.77 17.75 -14.50
N LEU A 146 -8.55 19.07 -14.55
CA LEU A 146 -8.71 19.92 -13.38
C LEU A 146 -10.15 19.79 -12.92
N LYS A 147 -10.32 19.15 -11.78
CA LYS A 147 -11.65 18.89 -11.25
C LYS A 147 -12.26 20.18 -10.70
N PHE A 148 -13.58 20.26 -10.73
CA PHE A 148 -14.36 21.27 -10.00
C PHE A 148 -14.22 22.71 -10.52
N GLY A 149 -14.05 22.89 -11.84
CA GLY A 149 -14.12 24.22 -12.46
C GLY A 149 -12.91 25.14 -12.20
N LEU A 150 -11.84 24.60 -11.63
CA LEU A 150 -10.58 25.32 -11.46
C LEU A 150 -9.91 25.50 -12.81
N LYS A 151 -9.75 26.76 -13.23
CA LYS A 151 -9.12 27.11 -14.51
C LYS A 151 -7.59 27.04 -14.42
N ASN A 152 -7.03 27.29 -13.23
CA ASN A 152 -5.59 27.43 -13.04
C ASN A 152 -5.04 26.37 -12.06
N ARG A 153 -3.95 25.70 -12.46
CA ARG A 153 -3.19 24.79 -11.57
C ARG A 153 -2.60 25.48 -10.35
N ASN A 154 -2.43 26.80 -10.42
CA ASN A 154 -1.91 27.63 -9.33
C ASN A 154 -2.91 27.81 -8.18
N ASP A 155 -4.18 27.48 -8.39
CA ASP A 155 -5.19 27.54 -7.33
C ASP A 155 -5.04 26.40 -6.31
N TYR A 156 -4.33 25.34 -6.69
CA TYR A 156 -4.02 24.22 -5.81
C TYR A 156 -2.88 24.57 -4.86
N ARG A 157 -2.98 24.03 -3.63
CA ARG A 157 -1.92 24.14 -2.63
C ARG A 157 -1.33 22.78 -2.31
N TRP A 158 -0.01 22.76 -2.20
CA TRP A 158 0.74 21.64 -1.63
C TRP A 158 0.91 21.91 -0.14
N PRO A 159 0.56 20.96 0.74
CA PRO A 159 0.82 21.12 2.17
C PRO A 159 2.32 21.29 2.43
N ALA A 160 2.70 22.33 3.19
CA ALA A 160 4.11 22.54 3.56
C ALA A 160 4.69 21.32 4.27
N ASP A 161 3.91 20.70 5.16
CA ASP A 161 4.30 19.56 5.98
C ASP A 161 3.82 18.22 5.39
N ALA A 162 3.80 18.10 4.05
CA ALA A 162 3.29 16.90 3.38
C ALA A 162 4.04 15.63 3.81
N ASP A 163 5.35 15.72 4.04
CA ASP A 163 6.16 14.60 4.50
C ASP A 163 5.74 14.12 5.89
N HIS A 164 5.52 15.05 6.83
CA HIS A 164 5.07 14.77 8.19
C HIS A 164 3.65 14.16 8.19
N ILE A 165 2.75 14.67 7.36
CA ILE A 165 1.39 14.11 7.22
C ILE A 165 1.46 12.65 6.75
N ILE A 166 2.27 12.37 5.72
CA ILE A 166 2.41 11.01 5.17
C ILE A 166 3.06 10.08 6.20
N LEU A 167 4.11 10.55 6.87
CA LEU A 167 4.78 9.78 7.91
C LEU A 167 3.82 9.44 9.05
N SER A 168 3.04 10.42 9.52
CA SER A 168 2.03 10.23 10.55
C SER A 168 0.96 9.21 10.14
N GLN A 169 0.48 9.26 8.89
CA GLN A 169 -0.47 8.28 8.34
C GLN A 169 0.14 6.87 8.27
N LEU A 170 1.37 6.74 7.74
CA LEU A 170 2.05 5.44 7.65
C LEU A 170 2.29 4.83 9.05
N ARG A 171 2.71 5.64 10.02
CA ARG A 171 2.87 5.23 11.43
C ARG A 171 1.55 4.82 12.06
N SER A 172 0.50 5.64 11.92
CA SER A 172 -0.84 5.33 12.43
C SER A 172 -1.40 4.03 11.85
N SER A 173 -1.23 3.83 10.54
CA SER A 173 -1.63 2.61 9.86
C SER A 173 -0.88 1.39 10.37
N LEU A 174 0.43 1.52 10.61
CA LEU A 174 1.26 0.46 11.18
C LEU A 174 0.85 0.14 12.63
N ILE A 175 0.68 1.15 13.49
CA ILE A 175 0.24 0.99 14.88
C ILE A 175 -1.09 0.25 14.94
N ARG A 176 -2.08 0.66 14.13
CA ARG A 176 -3.40 -0.01 14.06
C ARG A 176 -3.28 -1.50 13.68
N LYS A 177 -2.35 -1.84 12.79
CA LYS A 177 -2.16 -3.22 12.32
C LYS A 177 -1.37 -4.05 13.33
N LEU A 178 -0.33 -3.48 13.93
CA LEU A 178 0.46 -4.14 14.96
C LEU A 178 -0.36 -4.34 16.23
N SER A 179 -1.15 -3.36 16.67
CA SER A 179 -1.99 -3.51 17.87
C SER A 179 -2.97 -4.67 17.71
N TRP A 180 -3.57 -4.82 16.53
CA TRP A 180 -4.42 -5.98 16.24
C TRP A 180 -3.64 -7.29 16.30
N VAL A 181 -2.44 -7.35 15.71
CA VAL A 181 -1.61 -8.57 15.70
C VAL A 181 -1.10 -8.94 17.09
N LEU A 182 -0.61 -7.97 17.87
CA LEU A 182 -0.04 -8.18 19.20
C LEU A 182 -1.09 -8.67 20.22
N ASN A 183 -2.36 -8.30 20.01
CA ASN A 183 -3.49 -8.78 20.82
C ASN A 183 -3.94 -10.20 20.46
N LYS A 184 -3.39 -10.81 19.40
CA LYS A 184 -3.73 -12.18 19.02
C LYS A 184 -2.71 -13.17 19.58
N PRO A 185 -3.17 -14.25 20.25
CA PRO A 185 -2.26 -15.29 20.67
C PRO A 185 -1.62 -15.97 19.43
N ASN A 186 -0.40 -16.45 19.58
CA ASN A 186 0.34 -17.28 18.60
C ASN A 186 0.77 -16.61 17.28
N LEU A 187 0.47 -15.33 17.04
CA LEU A 187 1.00 -14.61 15.87
C LEU A 187 2.37 -13.96 16.11
N VAL A 188 2.69 -13.71 17.37
CA VAL A 188 3.92 -13.04 17.81
C VAL A 188 4.57 -13.85 18.91
N VAL A 189 5.85 -14.15 18.75
CA VAL A 189 6.66 -14.90 19.70
C VAL A 189 7.75 -13.99 20.23
N SER A 190 7.95 -13.96 21.56
CA SER A 190 9.08 -13.23 22.14
C SER A 190 10.39 -13.93 21.75
N MET A 191 11.38 -13.15 21.36
CA MET A 191 12.66 -13.69 20.92
C MET A 191 13.46 -14.16 22.15
N TYR A 192 13.51 -15.47 22.38
CA TYR A 192 14.43 -16.09 23.33
C TYR A 192 15.59 -16.68 22.54
N SER A 193 16.82 -16.45 23.02
CA SER A 193 18.10 -16.52 22.29
C SER A 193 18.47 -17.83 21.55
N ASP A 194 17.64 -18.87 21.53
CA ASP A 194 18.08 -20.23 21.15
C ASP A 194 17.10 -21.00 20.25
N LYS A 195 16.16 -20.32 19.58
CA LYS A 195 15.25 -20.98 18.63
C LYS A 195 15.55 -20.58 17.19
N ASP A 196 15.65 -21.59 16.32
CA ASP A 196 15.65 -21.39 14.88
C ASP A 196 14.30 -20.83 14.44
N TYR A 197 14.32 -19.65 13.84
CA TYR A 197 13.15 -19.02 13.26
C TYR A 197 13.03 -19.40 11.78
N PRO A 198 11.80 -19.55 11.25
CA PRO A 198 11.64 -19.76 9.82
C PRO A 198 12.26 -18.57 9.06
N SER A 199 12.90 -18.88 7.93
CA SER A 199 13.59 -17.90 7.08
C SER A 199 12.71 -16.76 6.58
N SER A 200 11.39 -16.86 6.76
CA SER A 200 10.40 -15.91 6.28
C SER A 200 9.79 -15.03 7.37
N ALA A 201 10.22 -15.17 8.63
CA ALA A 201 9.80 -14.31 9.72
C ALA A 201 10.40 -12.89 9.63
N SER A 202 9.74 -11.93 10.28
CA SER A 202 10.31 -10.59 10.50
C SER A 202 10.63 -10.41 11.98
N ILE A 203 11.83 -9.90 12.28
CA ILE A 203 12.23 -9.57 13.65
C ILE A 203 11.94 -8.08 13.88
N LEU A 204 11.26 -7.79 14.99
CA LEU A 204 10.89 -6.46 15.42
C LEU A 204 11.71 -6.13 16.67
N HIS A 205 12.73 -5.29 16.52
CA HIS A 205 13.52 -4.80 17.65
C HIS A 205 12.75 -3.69 18.35
N LEU A 206 12.49 -3.89 19.65
CA LEU A 206 11.77 -2.94 20.49
C LEU A 206 12.72 -1.92 21.12
N ARG A 207 13.99 -2.27 21.33
CA ARG A 207 15.01 -1.38 21.89
C ARG A 207 16.14 -1.11 20.90
N THR A 208 16.63 0.11 20.89
CA THR A 208 17.71 0.55 19.97
C THR A 208 19.03 -0.18 20.25
N ASP A 209 19.30 -0.51 21.51
CA ASP A 209 20.54 -1.17 21.93
C ASP A 209 20.53 -2.69 21.70
N SER A 210 19.37 -3.23 21.30
CA SER A 210 19.21 -4.65 20.98
C SER A 210 19.79 -5.00 19.61
N LYS A 211 21.06 -4.63 19.35
CA LYS A 211 21.86 -5.37 18.37
C LYS A 211 22.17 -6.73 18.99
N ALA A 212 21.15 -7.58 19.05
CA ALA A 212 21.37 -9.01 19.15
C ALA A 212 22.38 -9.34 18.06
N ARG A 213 23.39 -10.15 18.39
CA ARG A 213 24.36 -10.69 17.44
C ARG A 213 23.65 -11.68 16.50
N SER A 214 22.59 -11.25 15.81
CA SER A 214 21.90 -12.06 14.84
C SER A 214 22.91 -12.33 13.73
N ARG A 215 23.34 -13.59 13.65
CA ARG A 215 23.94 -14.10 12.43
C ARG A 215 22.87 -13.87 11.38
N SER A 216 23.12 -12.92 10.48
CA SER A 216 22.17 -12.46 9.48
C SER A 216 21.84 -13.62 8.54
N ASN A 217 20.82 -14.40 8.90
CA ASN A 217 20.23 -15.36 7.97
C ASN A 217 19.67 -14.54 6.82
N ALA A 218 20.16 -14.79 5.60
CA ALA A 218 19.92 -13.97 4.40
C ALA A 218 18.45 -13.83 3.94
N GLY A 219 17.47 -14.30 4.72
CA GLY A 219 16.03 -14.17 4.45
C GLY A 219 15.25 -13.41 5.52
N VAL A 220 15.81 -13.15 6.69
CA VAL A 220 15.07 -12.53 7.80
C VAL A 220 15.14 -11.01 7.69
N THR A 221 13.97 -10.38 7.58
CA THR A 221 13.87 -8.91 7.58
C THR A 221 13.81 -8.38 9.00
N GLU A 222 14.74 -7.52 9.37
CA GLU A 222 14.80 -6.90 10.69
C GLU A 222 14.28 -5.45 10.63
N TYR A 223 13.47 -5.07 11.63
CA TYR A 223 12.91 -3.72 11.74
C TYR A 223 13.16 -3.16 13.14
N GLN A 224 13.71 -1.94 13.23
CA GLN A 224 13.85 -1.21 14.48
C GLN A 224 12.58 -0.38 14.74
N LEU A 225 11.69 -0.86 15.60
CA LEU A 225 10.41 -0.19 15.84
C LEU A 225 10.55 1.15 16.55
N SER A 226 11.55 1.30 17.43
CA SER A 226 11.86 2.58 18.09
C SER A 226 12.12 3.68 17.07
N VAL A 227 12.91 3.38 16.03
CA VAL A 227 13.21 4.31 14.93
C VAL A 227 11.98 4.57 14.06
N LEU A 228 11.25 3.50 13.70
CA LEU A 228 10.12 3.60 12.78
C LEU A 228 8.94 4.37 13.40
N LEU A 229 8.59 4.10 14.65
CA LEU A 229 7.40 4.65 15.32
C LEU A 229 7.71 5.84 16.23
N GLY A 230 8.90 5.89 16.82
CA GLY A 230 9.23 6.74 17.96
C GLY A 230 8.92 6.04 19.30
N GLU A 231 9.69 6.38 20.34
CA GLU A 231 9.61 5.73 21.67
C GLU A 231 8.23 5.90 22.34
N GLU A 232 7.62 7.08 22.23
CA GLU A 232 6.31 7.36 22.83
C GLU A 232 5.20 6.50 22.21
N ALA A 233 5.18 6.40 20.88
CA ALA A 233 4.19 5.59 20.18
C ALA A 233 4.42 4.09 20.43
N LEU A 234 5.68 3.67 20.49
CA LEU A 234 6.04 2.28 20.78
C LEU A 234 5.66 1.87 22.22
N THR A 235 5.99 2.69 23.22
CA THR A 235 5.60 2.43 24.61
C THR A 235 4.08 2.37 24.75
N ASN A 236 3.34 3.29 24.12
CA ASN A 236 1.88 3.24 24.12
C ASN A 236 1.31 1.99 23.43
N LEU A 237 1.95 1.53 22.33
CA LEU A 237 1.58 0.29 21.65
C LEU A 237 1.80 -0.95 22.54
N LEU A 238 2.89 -0.97 23.31
CA LEU A 238 3.27 -2.12 24.15
C LEU A 238 2.55 -2.17 25.50
N LYS A 239 2.15 -1.02 26.07
CA LYS A 239 1.51 -0.90 27.40
C LYS A 239 0.30 -1.84 27.60
N SER A 240 -0.43 -2.14 26.53
CA SER A 240 -1.62 -3.01 26.58
C SER A 240 -1.31 -4.49 26.27
N THR A 241 -0.03 -4.84 26.11
CA THR A 241 0.40 -6.15 25.64
C THR A 241 1.30 -6.84 26.65
N ARG A 242 1.41 -8.17 26.56
CA ARG A 242 2.33 -8.98 27.38
C ARG A 242 3.81 -8.83 27.02
N TYR A 243 4.15 -7.95 26.06
CA TYR A 243 5.47 -7.85 25.46
C TYR A 243 6.27 -6.62 25.97
N VAL A 244 5.81 -5.95 27.02
CA VAL A 244 6.43 -4.74 27.59
C VAL A 244 7.91 -4.95 27.94
N GLU A 245 8.27 -6.14 28.43
CA GLU A 245 9.62 -6.46 28.88
C GLU A 245 10.49 -7.14 27.80
N SER A 246 9.93 -7.38 26.61
CA SER A 246 10.68 -8.05 25.54
C SER A 246 11.59 -7.07 24.82
N ASP A 247 12.81 -7.50 24.47
CA ASP A 247 13.74 -6.68 23.68
C ASP A 247 13.46 -6.77 22.18
N ALA A 248 13.02 -7.95 21.72
CA ALA A 248 12.67 -8.20 20.33
C ALA A 248 11.50 -9.18 20.22
N LEU A 249 10.72 -9.03 19.16
CA LEU A 249 9.59 -9.87 18.83
C LEU A 249 9.77 -10.48 17.45
N VAL A 250 9.40 -11.76 17.32
CA VAL A 250 9.34 -12.42 16.03
C VAL A 250 7.90 -12.43 15.55
N LEU A 251 7.68 -11.73 14.43
CA LEU A 251 6.41 -11.70 13.73
C LEU A 251 6.37 -12.85 12.73
N ALA A 252 5.57 -13.87 13.04
CA ALA A 252 5.41 -15.03 12.20
C ALA A 252 4.72 -14.64 10.89
N GLN A 253 5.20 -15.18 9.77
CA GLN A 253 4.63 -14.91 8.46
C GLN A 253 3.36 -15.75 8.27
N SER A 254 2.21 -15.09 8.30
CA SER A 254 0.91 -15.71 8.11
C SER A 254 -0.01 -14.75 7.37
N TYR A 255 -1.08 -15.27 6.77
CA TYR A 255 -2.08 -14.42 6.10
C TYR A 255 -2.66 -13.34 7.04
N MET A 256 -2.75 -13.62 8.36
CA MET A 256 -3.25 -12.68 9.37
C MET A 256 -2.26 -11.53 9.63
N THR A 257 -0.96 -11.81 9.58
CA THR A 257 0.10 -10.82 9.83
C THR A 257 0.52 -10.08 8.56
N MET A 258 0.10 -10.54 7.37
CA MET A 258 0.46 -9.94 6.09
C MET A 258 0.19 -8.46 5.99
N SER A 259 -0.94 -8.01 6.53
CA SER A 259 -1.27 -6.60 6.49
C SER A 259 -0.26 -5.75 7.30
N ALA A 260 0.27 -6.28 8.41
CA ALA A 260 1.27 -5.63 9.25
C ALA A 260 2.66 -5.66 8.60
N HIS A 261 3.09 -6.79 8.04
CA HIS A 261 4.35 -6.86 7.25
C HIS A 261 4.34 -5.87 6.09
N ALA A 262 3.21 -5.77 5.36
CA ALA A 262 3.07 -4.80 4.28
C ALA A 262 3.18 -3.35 4.77
N ALA A 263 2.64 -3.03 5.95
CA ALA A 263 2.76 -1.70 6.53
C ALA A 263 4.19 -1.40 7.01
N LEU A 264 4.88 -2.39 7.61
CA LEU A 264 6.29 -2.29 8.00
C LEU A 264 7.17 -1.99 6.80
N ALA A 265 7.07 -2.80 5.75
CA ALA A 265 7.85 -2.62 4.52
C ALA A 265 7.58 -1.27 3.86
N ARG A 266 6.32 -0.82 3.87
CA ARG A 266 5.94 0.48 3.29
C ARG A 266 6.53 1.66 4.08
N LEU A 267 6.48 1.61 5.42
CA LEU A 267 7.06 2.65 6.27
C LEU A 267 8.59 2.62 6.20
N SER A 268 9.22 1.45 6.25
CA SER A 268 10.68 1.34 6.15
C SER A 268 11.20 1.85 4.82
N MET A 269 10.51 1.56 3.71
CA MET A 269 10.86 2.09 2.38
C MET A 269 10.73 3.61 2.33
N PHE A 270 9.72 4.18 2.97
CA PHE A 270 9.55 5.64 3.05
C PHE A 270 10.68 6.31 3.84
N MET A 271 11.09 5.69 4.95
CA MET A 271 12.14 6.20 5.83
C MET A 271 13.56 5.92 5.34
N SER A 272 13.74 4.98 4.42
CA SER A 272 15.05 4.65 3.87
C SER A 272 15.64 5.87 3.18
N PRO A 273 16.82 6.37 3.60
CA PRO A 273 17.52 7.38 2.83
C PRO A 273 17.88 6.73 1.51
N SER A 274 17.22 7.11 0.42
CA SER A 274 17.53 6.60 -0.92
C SER A 274 18.87 7.16 -1.37
N GLY A 275 19.95 6.60 -0.82
CA GLY A 275 21.33 6.91 -1.17
C GLY A 275 21.92 5.78 -1.98
N THR A 276 21.48 5.57 -3.22
CA THR A 276 22.23 4.88 -4.31
C THR A 276 21.46 4.66 -5.62
N LEU A 277 20.24 5.18 -5.80
CA LEU A 277 19.56 5.04 -7.10
C LEU A 277 19.45 6.40 -7.79
N LEU A 278 20.20 6.54 -8.89
CA LEU A 278 20.20 7.61 -9.90
C LEU A 278 21.18 8.77 -9.69
N ASN A 279 22.48 8.45 -9.63
CA ASN A 279 23.42 9.19 -10.48
C ASN A 279 23.29 8.61 -11.89
N SER A 280 22.29 9.06 -12.65
CA SER A 280 22.29 8.83 -14.10
C SER A 280 23.47 9.61 -14.68
N PRO A 281 24.36 9.00 -15.49
CA PRO A 281 25.33 9.76 -16.24
C PRO A 281 24.56 10.76 -17.10
N LYS A 282 24.91 12.05 -16.99
CA LYS A 282 24.48 13.04 -17.97
C LYS A 282 25.03 12.56 -19.32
N THR A 283 24.13 12.12 -20.18
CA THR A 283 24.40 11.88 -21.61
C THR A 283 24.05 13.15 -22.37
#